data_AF-A0A3C2DWZ3-F1
#
_entry.id   AF-A0A3C2DWZ3-F1
#
_cell.length_a   1.000
_cell.length_b   1.000
_cell.length_c   1.000
_cell.angle_alpha   90.00
_cell.angle_beta   90.00
_cell.angle_gamma   90.00
#
_symmetry.space_group_name_H-M   'P 1'
#
loop_
_entity.id
_entity.type
_entity.pdbx_description
1 polymer ?
#
loop_
_entity_poly.entity_id
_entity_poly.type
_entity_poly.pdbx_seq_one_letter_code
_entity_poly.pdbx_strand_id
1 'polypeptide(L)' 'MGAVFMAACIMLWSVAAMARAAPESFADLAEEFSPAVVNISSTQVIEGVGGGPEPFQFPPGSPFEEFFREFRK' A
#
# COMPACT_ATOMS: atom_id res chain seq x y z
N MET A 1 -32.54 4.33 -50.54
CA MET A 1 -33.78 4.07 -49.77
C MET A 1 -33.53 3.14 -48.57
N GLY A 2 -33.05 1.90 -48.78
CA GLY A 2 -32.90 0.91 -47.69
C GLY A 2 -31.91 1.27 -46.57
N ALA A 3 -30.76 1.85 -46.90
CA ALA A 3 -29.77 2.26 -45.90
C ALA A 3 -30.28 3.39 -44.98
N VAL A 4 -31.07 4.33 -45.54
CA VAL A 4 -31.67 5.44 -44.79
C VAL A 4 -32.74 4.92 -43.85
N PHE A 5 -33.55 3.95 -44.30
CA PHE A 5 -34.54 3.28 -43.46
C PHE A 5 -33.87 2.50 -42.31
N MET A 6 -32.81 1.75 -42.59
CA MET A 6 -32.05 1.02 -41.57
C MET A 6 -31.40 1.94 -40.54
N ALA A 7 -30.81 3.04 -40.98
CA ALA A 7 -30.25 4.05 -40.08
C ALA A 7 -31.32 4.70 -39.19
N ALA A 8 -32.52 4.96 -39.74
CA ALA A 8 -33.66 5.47 -38.97
C ALA A 8 -34.12 4.47 -37.91
N CYS A 9 -34.19 3.17 -38.24
CA CYS A 9 -34.52 2.12 -37.27
C CYS A 9 -33.50 2.03 -36.13
N ILE A 10 -32.20 2.17 -36.41
CA ILE A 10 -31.14 2.15 -35.38
C ILE A 10 -31.25 3.35 -34.46
N MET A 11 -31.55 4.54 -34.99
CA MET A 11 -31.77 5.73 -34.16
C MET A 11 -33.03 5.60 -33.30
N LEU A 12 -34.10 5.01 -33.83
CA LEU A 12 -35.35 4.76 -33.10
C LEU A 12 -35.21 3.68 -32.01
N TRP A 13 -34.23 2.77 -32.13
CA TRP A 13 -33.90 1.75 -31.12
C TRP A 13 -32.80 2.18 -30.14
N SER A 14 -32.36 3.44 -30.18
CA SER A 14 -31.41 3.93 -29.19
C SER A 14 -32.09 4.03 -27.82
N VAL A 15 -31.77 3.09 -26.93
CA VAL A 15 -32.22 3.12 -25.53
C VAL A 15 -31.28 4.06 -24.78
N ALA A 16 -31.86 5.02 -24.03
CA ALA A 16 -31.07 5.90 -23.17
C ALA A 16 -30.34 5.07 -22.11
N ALA A 17 -29.00 5.26 -22.00
CA ALA A 17 -28.22 4.60 -20.97
C ALA A 17 -28.57 5.18 -19.59
N MET A 18 -29.15 4.37 -18.71
CA MET A 18 -29.46 4.76 -17.34
C MET A 18 -28.20 4.60 -16.47
N ALA A 19 -27.38 5.64 -16.37
CA ALA A 19 -26.29 5.68 -15.41
C ALA A 19 -26.87 5.87 -14.00
N ARG A 20 -26.44 5.04 -13.04
CA ARG A 20 -26.76 5.27 -11.63
C ARG A 20 -25.90 6.42 -11.11
N ALA A 21 -26.54 7.42 -10.50
CA ALA A 21 -25.83 8.43 -9.73
C ALA A 21 -25.14 7.78 -8.53
N ALA A 22 -24.08 8.41 -8.05
CA ALA A 22 -23.50 8.03 -6.76
C ALA A 22 -24.55 8.23 -5.65
N PRO A 23 -24.54 7.38 -4.61
CA PRO A 23 -25.36 7.64 -3.43
C PRO A 23 -24.92 8.94 -2.75
N GLU A 24 -25.84 9.58 -2.03
CA GLU A 24 -25.56 10.81 -1.26
C GLU A 24 -24.50 10.59 -0.17
N SER A 25 -24.36 9.36 0.34
CA SER A 25 -23.39 9.02 1.38
C SER A 25 -23.12 7.51 1.47
N PHE A 26 -22.02 7.15 2.10
CA PHE A 26 -21.65 5.78 2.52
C PHE A 26 -21.66 5.62 4.05
N ALA A 27 -22.35 6.51 4.78
CA ALA A 27 -22.37 6.52 6.24
C ALA A 27 -22.80 5.19 6.85
N ASP A 28 -23.85 4.55 6.32
CA ASP A 28 -24.35 3.26 6.83
C ASP A 28 -23.31 2.16 6.69
N LEU A 29 -22.56 2.16 5.58
CA LEU A 29 -21.46 1.22 5.36
C LEU A 29 -20.29 1.54 6.30
N ALA A 30 -19.96 2.81 6.49
CA ALA A 30 -18.93 3.20 7.43
C ALA A 30 -19.29 2.78 8.87
N GLU A 31 -20.56 2.91 9.27
CA GLU A 31 -21.05 2.46 10.57
C GLU A 31 -20.94 0.93 10.74
N GLU A 32 -21.36 0.16 9.73
CA GLU A 32 -21.27 -1.31 9.74
C GLU A 32 -19.81 -1.80 9.88
N PHE A 33 -18.86 -1.15 9.20
CA PHE A 33 -17.48 -1.59 9.14
C PHE A 33 -16.53 -0.87 10.10
N SER A 34 -16.99 0.17 10.81
CA SER A 34 -16.19 0.87 11.83
C SER A 34 -15.56 -0.08 12.88
N PRO A 35 -16.24 -1.14 13.36
CA PRO A 35 -15.66 -2.06 14.35
C PRO A 35 -14.44 -2.85 13.84
N ALA A 36 -14.25 -2.96 12.52
CA ALA A 36 -13.11 -3.66 11.94
C ALA A 36 -11.80 -2.85 11.99
N VAL A 37 -11.87 -1.54 12.31
CA VAL A 37 -10.71 -0.66 12.32
C VAL A 37 -10.07 -0.66 13.71
N VAL A 38 -8.87 -1.23 13.81
CA VAL A 38 -8.10 -1.26 15.05
C VAL A 38 -6.79 -0.50 14.89
N ASN A 39 -6.33 0.11 15.98
CA ASN A 39 -4.98 0.67 16.06
C ASN A 39 -4.01 -0.41 16.55
N ILE A 40 -2.94 -0.66 15.79
CA ILE A 40 -1.91 -1.66 16.14
C ILE A 40 -0.58 -0.95 16.26
N SER A 41 -0.03 -0.95 17.48
CA SER A 41 1.33 -0.51 17.77
C SER A 41 2.07 -1.63 18.50
N SER A 42 3.25 -2.01 18.01
CA SER A 42 4.11 -3.02 18.65
C SER A 42 5.49 -2.44 18.89
N THR A 43 6.10 -2.81 20.00
CA THR A 43 7.47 -2.45 20.38
C THR A 43 8.32 -3.72 20.45
N GLN A 44 9.44 -3.74 19.74
CA GLN A 44 10.39 -4.85 19.83
C GLN A 44 11.47 -4.51 20.86
N VAL A 45 11.58 -5.33 21.90
CA VAL A 45 12.69 -5.25 22.86
C VAL A 45 13.82 -6.12 22.31
N ILE A 46 14.92 -5.48 21.93
CA ILE A 46 16.15 -6.19 21.55
C ILE A 46 16.98 -6.39 22.82
N GLU A 47 16.96 -7.59 23.37
CA GLU A 47 17.93 -8.00 24.40
C GLU A 47 19.27 -8.26 23.70
N GLY A 48 20.08 -7.21 23.49
CA GLY A 48 21.34 -7.38 22.77
C GLY A 48 22.03 -6.14 22.21
N VAL A 49 22.09 -5.04 22.96
CA VAL A 49 23.19 -4.04 22.83
C VAL A 49 23.61 -3.58 24.24
N GLY A 50 23.72 -4.53 25.17
CA GLY A 50 24.17 -4.32 26.55
C GLY A 50 25.14 -5.40 27.02
N GLY A 51 25.79 -6.08 26.07
CA GLY A 51 26.68 -7.22 26.25
C GLY A 51 26.81 -7.96 24.92
N GLY A 52 27.58 -7.40 23.98
CA GLY A 52 27.64 -7.88 22.60
C GLY A 52 28.20 -9.31 22.46
N PRO A 53 28.18 -9.90 21.24
CA PRO A 53 29.28 -10.80 20.88
C PRO A 53 30.57 -10.03 21.19
N GLU A 54 31.58 -10.70 21.76
CA GLU A 54 32.95 -10.18 21.89
C GLU A 54 33.21 -9.09 20.84
N PRO A 55 33.65 -7.86 21.22
CA PRO A 55 33.79 -6.77 20.27
C PRO A 55 34.49 -7.34 19.06
N PHE A 56 33.77 -7.38 17.93
CA PHE A 56 34.25 -8.06 16.73
C PHE A 56 35.53 -7.34 16.31
N GLN A 57 36.66 -7.92 16.72
CA GLN A 57 37.98 -7.42 16.45
C GLN A 57 38.41 -8.14 15.18
N PHE A 58 38.50 -7.38 14.10
CA PHE A 58 39.08 -7.89 12.87
C PHE A 58 40.51 -8.40 13.16
N PRO A 59 40.92 -9.53 12.56
CA PRO A 59 42.30 -10.00 12.65
C PRO A 59 43.28 -8.88 12.22
N PRO A 60 44.45 -8.75 12.88
CA PRO A 60 45.46 -7.77 12.49
C PRO A 60 45.84 -7.91 11.01
N GLY A 61 45.80 -6.81 10.26
CA GLY A 61 46.10 -6.78 8.82
C GLY A 61 44.90 -7.14 7.92
N SER A 62 43.69 -7.27 8.46
CA SER A 62 42.48 -7.47 7.67
C SER A 62 42.21 -6.27 6.75
N PRO A 63 41.78 -6.47 5.49
CA PRO A 63 41.32 -5.38 4.62
C PRO A 63 40.22 -4.50 5.25
N PHE A 64 39.46 -5.06 6.19
CA PHE A 64 38.37 -4.37 6.89
C PHE A 64 38.83 -3.63 8.17
N GLU A 65 40.00 -3.95 8.73
CA GLU A 65 40.53 -3.28 9.93
C GLU A 65 40.69 -1.78 9.68
N GLU A 66 41.25 -1.41 8.52
CA GLU A 66 41.48 -0.02 8.13
C GLU A 66 40.20 0.69 7.71
N PHE A 67 39.32 0.02 6.96
CA PHE A 67 38.06 0.58 6.47
C PHE A 67 37.16 1.04 7.63
N PHE A 68 37.08 0.26 8.71
CA PHE A 68 36.21 0.56 9.85
C PHE A 68 36.89 1.35 10.99
N ARG A 69 38.18 1.65 10.89
CA ARG A 69 38.94 2.40 11.91
C ARG A 69 38.41 3.83 12.11
N GLU A 70 38.01 4.49 11.03
CA GLU A 70 37.43 5.85 11.09
C GLU A 70 36.01 5.89 11.65
N PHE A 71 35.30 4.77 11.66
CA PHE A 71 33.90 4.69 12.14
C PHE A 71 33.78 4.36 13.64
N ARG A 72 34.90 4.10 14.32
CA ARG A 72 34.97 3.79 15.76
C ARG A 72 35.42 4.97 16.64
N LYS A 73 35.50 6.20 16.10
CA LYS A 73 35.59 7.44 16.87
C LYS A 73 34.19 7.92 17.24
#